data_AF-W2GEH2-F1
#
_entry.id   AF-W2GEH2-F1
#
_cell.length_a   1.000
_cell.length_b   1.000
_cell.length_c   1.000
_cell.angle_alpha   90.00
_cell.angle_beta   90.00
_cell.angle_gamma   90.00
#
_symmetry.space_group_name_H-M   'P 1'
#
loop_
_entity.id
_entity.type
_entity.pdbx_description
1 polymer ?
#
loop_
_entity_poly.entity_id
_entity_poly.type
_entity_poly.pdbx_seq_one_letter_code
_entity_poly.pdbx_strand_id
1 'polypeptide(L)'
;MSGAFNHIPVHADHVGRFSGTVPELGILVIDLSCPFGWRLSPQHYWTAGAAITHLYVASAPTWPLQPSEAATPFDCKTWCDDHNLIEPDIGTRLGEGNLALRGAIVSILGPEAINEEKFTLWFKRGKALGLLWDIPNGSLAMPRDKVAKALGRVNALLESTVTSRSQVYKLLESLRHVVTCVRSGTPFFQSLAALTYSTRRSVQIPVTDAVRDDLNWFRIILGAADLNSIPLSRFTNSQRVDFDIYMDASNYGLCALFPARREFLQVQFDEMELQSIEEFRCTGSGDLGINLRELMSAAFASIVWCKYWTGTSRHHLKHVRFWIDNKAAVSWNNRRSSRNKTAQTVLRILSVLETINSFYTTAEHISGADNTMADADRECGKQVPIPTNLLTFRMGGNRCRSLLHQGNFAESGSTSASRGPRRIISHALPTILEAVDRLVSLDELS
;
A
#
# COMPACT_ATOMS: atom_id res chain seq x y z
N MET A 1 -11.98 9.23 -26.27
CA MET A 1 -12.36 10.50 -26.93
C MET A 1 -11.13 11.25 -27.43
N SER A 2 -11.24 12.03 -28.50
CA SER A 2 -10.16 12.93 -28.94
C SER A 2 -10.41 14.36 -28.49
N GLY A 3 -9.38 15.05 -27.99
CA GLY A 3 -9.50 16.45 -27.57
C GLY A 3 -10.63 16.69 -26.58
N ALA A 4 -10.75 15.86 -25.52
CA ALA A 4 -11.90 15.86 -24.61
C ALA A 4 -12.32 17.26 -24.12
N PHE A 5 -11.35 18.11 -23.80
CA PHE A 5 -11.60 19.48 -23.32
C PHE A 5 -12.06 20.44 -24.41
N ASN A 6 -11.72 20.18 -25.67
CA ASN A 6 -12.11 21.02 -26.81
C ASN A 6 -13.62 20.98 -27.08
N HIS A 7 -14.31 19.95 -26.59
CA HIS A 7 -15.77 19.81 -26.68
C HIS A 7 -16.52 20.55 -25.57
N ILE A 8 -15.79 21.18 -24.63
CA ILE A 8 -16.38 21.92 -23.52
C ILE A 8 -16.27 23.41 -23.82
N PRO A 9 -17.36 24.09 -24.24
CA PRO A 9 -17.32 25.51 -24.57
C PRO A 9 -17.04 26.35 -23.33
N VAL A 10 -16.25 27.41 -23.51
CA VAL A 10 -16.06 28.45 -22.50
C VAL A 10 -17.12 29.53 -22.71
N HIS A 11 -17.67 30.05 -21.61
CA HIS A 11 -18.66 31.13 -21.67
C HIS A 11 -18.11 32.35 -22.42
N ALA A 12 -18.91 32.96 -23.30
CA ALA A 12 -18.48 34.05 -24.18
C ALA A 12 -17.85 35.25 -23.44
N ASP A 13 -18.35 35.58 -22.25
CA ASP A 13 -17.80 36.66 -21.41
C ASP A 13 -16.39 36.37 -20.85
N HIS A 14 -15.89 35.14 -21.03
CA HIS A 14 -14.63 34.68 -20.45
C HIS A 14 -13.62 34.20 -21.49
N VAL A 15 -13.99 33.98 -22.74
CA VAL A 15 -13.07 33.47 -23.78
C VAL A 15 -11.86 34.40 -23.98
N GLY A 16 -12.03 35.72 -23.84
CA GLY A 16 -10.93 36.67 -23.96
C GLY A 16 -9.78 36.46 -22.95
N ARG A 17 -10.03 35.76 -21.84
CA ARG A 17 -9.01 35.38 -20.85
C ARG A 17 -8.13 34.21 -21.30
N PHE A 18 -8.54 33.50 -22.34
CA PHE A 18 -7.82 32.37 -22.94
C PHE A 18 -7.31 32.76 -24.33
N SER A 19 -6.61 33.89 -24.38
CA SER A 19 -6.03 34.41 -25.61
C SER A 19 -4.50 34.34 -25.57
N GLY A 20 -3.90 34.11 -26.73
CA GLY A 20 -2.46 34.07 -26.94
C GLY A 20 -2.09 34.73 -28.26
N THR A 21 -0.94 35.38 -28.31
CA THR A 21 -0.43 36.00 -29.54
C THR A 21 0.71 35.17 -30.10
N VAL A 22 0.81 35.15 -31.44
CA VAL A 22 2.01 34.70 -32.17
C VAL A 22 2.63 35.96 -32.79
N PRO A 23 3.56 36.63 -32.08
CA PRO A 23 4.06 37.95 -32.47
C PRO A 23 4.69 37.97 -33.86
N GLU A 24 5.39 36.89 -34.24
CA GLU A 24 6.06 36.74 -35.52
C GLU A 24 5.09 36.77 -36.71
N LEU A 25 3.82 36.41 -36.47
CA LEU A 25 2.76 36.37 -37.47
C LEU A 25 1.73 37.50 -37.29
N GLY A 26 1.79 38.27 -36.20
CA GLY A 26 0.77 39.26 -35.85
C GLY A 26 -0.62 38.67 -35.58
N ILE A 27 -0.69 37.40 -35.18
CA ILE A 27 -1.96 36.67 -34.97
C ILE A 27 -2.33 36.66 -33.48
N LEU A 28 -3.62 36.91 -33.19
CA LEU A 28 -4.25 36.65 -31.90
C LEU A 28 -5.11 35.38 -32.03
N VAL A 29 -4.86 34.40 -31.16
CA VAL A 29 -5.65 33.17 -31.03
C VAL A 29 -6.46 33.27 -29.75
N ILE A 30 -7.75 32.90 -29.81
CA ILE A 30 -8.63 32.84 -28.64
C ILE A 30 -9.22 31.43 -28.59
N ASP A 31 -9.00 30.72 -27.49
CA ASP A 31 -9.61 29.42 -27.26
C ASP A 31 -11.08 29.61 -26.85
N LEU A 32 -12.00 29.08 -27.66
CA LEU A 32 -13.44 29.10 -27.40
C LEU A 32 -13.92 27.90 -26.57
N SER A 33 -13.02 26.96 -26.29
CA SER A 33 -13.26 25.75 -25.51
C SER A 33 -12.23 25.64 -24.39
N CYS A 34 -12.43 24.71 -23.46
CA CYS A 34 -11.53 24.53 -22.33
C CYS A 34 -10.10 24.20 -22.83
N PRO A 35 -9.11 25.07 -22.62
CA PRO A 35 -7.81 24.89 -23.25
C PRO A 35 -6.96 23.85 -22.52
N PHE A 36 -6.02 23.25 -23.24
CA PHE A 36 -5.00 22.41 -22.63
C PHE A 36 -4.08 23.25 -21.73
N GLY A 37 -3.75 22.71 -20.56
CA GLY A 37 -2.88 23.38 -19.58
C GLY A 37 -3.62 24.31 -18.60
N TRP A 38 -4.90 24.63 -18.82
CA TRP A 38 -5.70 25.30 -17.80
C TRP A 38 -6.08 24.32 -16.69
N ARG A 39 -5.80 24.71 -15.44
CA ARG A 39 -5.95 23.85 -14.25
C ARG A 39 -7.38 23.35 -14.04
N LEU A 40 -8.37 24.07 -14.53
CA LEU A 40 -9.78 23.74 -14.32
C LEU A 40 -10.43 23.02 -15.51
N SER A 41 -9.75 22.85 -16.64
CA SER A 41 -10.30 22.11 -17.79
C SER A 41 -10.78 20.70 -17.40
N PRO A 42 -10.01 19.90 -16.61
CA PRO A 42 -10.48 18.60 -16.16
C PRO A 42 -11.73 18.66 -15.27
N GLN A 43 -11.88 19.71 -14.46
CA GLN A 43 -13.05 19.88 -13.60
C GLN A 43 -14.30 20.23 -14.40
N HIS A 44 -14.17 21.05 -15.46
CA HIS A 44 -15.30 21.38 -16.32
C HIS A 44 -15.74 20.15 -17.14
N TYR A 45 -14.77 19.38 -17.64
CA TYR A 45 -15.05 18.13 -18.33
C TYR A 45 -15.72 17.09 -17.44
N TRP A 46 -15.39 17.06 -16.14
CA TRP A 46 -16.01 16.11 -15.19
C TRP A 46 -17.54 16.13 -15.24
N THR A 47 -18.16 17.31 -15.39
CA THR A 47 -19.62 17.44 -15.52
C THR A 47 -20.14 16.72 -16.77
N ALA A 48 -19.47 16.88 -17.91
CA ALA A 48 -19.84 16.20 -19.14
C ALA A 48 -19.60 14.68 -19.04
N GLY A 49 -18.47 14.26 -18.49
CA GLY A 49 -18.19 12.83 -18.22
C GLY A 49 -19.22 12.19 -17.30
N ALA A 50 -19.66 12.91 -16.26
CA ALA A 50 -20.73 12.46 -15.37
C ALA A 50 -22.08 12.33 -16.09
N ALA A 51 -22.42 13.27 -16.98
CA ALA A 51 -23.63 13.20 -17.80
C ALA A 51 -23.60 12.01 -18.78
N ILE A 52 -22.46 11.76 -19.43
CA ILE A 52 -22.25 10.58 -20.29
C ILE A 52 -22.44 9.30 -19.49
N THR A 53 -21.81 9.22 -18.31
CA THR A 53 -21.96 8.08 -17.39
C THR A 53 -23.41 7.85 -17.02
N HIS A 54 -24.14 8.92 -16.67
CA HIS A 54 -25.54 8.84 -16.31
C HIS A 54 -26.40 8.29 -17.44
N LEU A 55 -26.25 8.81 -18.67
CA LEU A 55 -26.97 8.31 -19.83
C LEU A 55 -26.62 6.85 -20.16
N TYR A 56 -25.34 6.48 -20.07
CA TYR A 56 -24.90 5.11 -20.28
C TYR A 56 -25.56 4.15 -19.28
N VAL A 57 -25.45 4.43 -17.98
CA VAL A 57 -26.03 3.58 -16.92
C VAL A 57 -27.56 3.51 -17.04
N ALA A 58 -28.22 4.61 -17.41
CA ALA A 58 -29.67 4.69 -17.55
C ALA A 58 -30.21 3.97 -18.81
N SER A 59 -29.37 3.69 -19.81
CA SER A 59 -29.83 3.15 -21.09
C SER A 59 -30.39 1.72 -21.03
N ALA A 60 -30.10 0.97 -19.96
CA ALA A 60 -30.52 -0.41 -19.66
C ALA A 60 -30.52 -1.36 -20.89
N PRO A 61 -29.63 -2.37 -20.94
CA PRO A 61 -29.55 -3.23 -22.13
C PRO A 61 -30.90 -3.92 -22.39
N THR A 62 -31.35 -3.93 -23.64
CA THR A 62 -32.55 -4.66 -24.05
C THR A 62 -32.30 -5.42 -25.34
N TRP A 63 -32.62 -6.73 -25.37
CA TRP A 63 -32.58 -7.54 -26.59
C TRP A 63 -33.58 -8.73 -26.50
N PRO A 64 -33.94 -9.36 -27.64
CA PRO A 64 -34.88 -10.48 -27.64
C PRO A 64 -34.39 -11.67 -26.79
N LEU A 65 -35.29 -12.26 -25.99
CA LEU A 65 -34.99 -13.40 -25.09
C LEU A 65 -33.91 -13.10 -24.03
N GLN A 66 -33.76 -11.84 -23.63
CA GLN A 66 -32.81 -11.43 -22.60
C GLN A 66 -33.09 -12.15 -21.26
N PRO A 67 -32.08 -12.81 -20.67
CA PRO A 67 -32.23 -13.43 -19.37
C PRO A 67 -32.29 -12.37 -18.26
N SER A 68 -33.00 -12.66 -17.17
CA SER A 68 -33.21 -11.72 -16.07
C SER A 68 -31.91 -11.22 -15.42
N GLU A 69 -30.88 -12.07 -15.38
CA GLU A 69 -29.54 -11.73 -14.88
C GLU A 69 -28.84 -10.66 -15.72
N ALA A 70 -29.23 -10.51 -16.99
CA ALA A 70 -28.64 -9.55 -17.89
C ALA A 70 -29.47 -8.27 -18.05
N ALA A 71 -30.60 -8.15 -17.33
CA ALA A 71 -31.48 -6.98 -17.31
C ALA A 71 -31.06 -5.92 -16.29
N THR A 72 -29.94 -6.11 -15.58
CA THR A 72 -29.40 -5.09 -14.70
C THR A 72 -28.89 -3.89 -15.51
N PRO A 73 -28.99 -2.65 -14.97
CA PRO A 73 -28.36 -1.48 -15.57
C PRO A 73 -26.87 -1.72 -15.87
N PHE A 74 -26.32 -0.96 -16.82
CA PHE A 74 -24.89 -1.01 -17.10
C PHE A 74 -24.06 -0.45 -15.93
N ASP A 75 -22.80 -0.88 -15.81
CA ASP A 75 -21.83 -0.31 -14.87
C ASP A 75 -20.71 0.41 -15.62
N CYS A 76 -20.44 1.65 -15.24
CA CYS A 76 -19.37 2.47 -15.81
C CYS A 76 -18.58 3.14 -14.70
N LYS A 77 -17.25 3.03 -14.80
CA LYS A 77 -16.31 3.76 -13.94
C LYS A 77 -15.60 4.82 -14.77
N THR A 78 -15.75 6.07 -14.37
CA THR A 78 -15.10 7.20 -15.03
C THR A 78 -13.91 7.72 -14.24
N TRP A 79 -12.85 8.07 -14.96
CA TRP A 79 -11.70 8.77 -14.42
C TRP A 79 -11.26 9.87 -15.40
N CYS A 80 -11.62 11.12 -15.08
CA CYS A 80 -11.45 12.25 -16.00
C CYS A 80 -12.16 11.97 -17.34
N ASP A 81 -11.41 11.77 -18.42
CA ASP A 81 -11.88 11.49 -19.78
C ASP A 81 -12.01 10.00 -20.10
N ASP A 82 -11.46 9.12 -19.26
CA ASP A 82 -11.52 7.68 -19.45
C ASP A 82 -12.85 7.11 -18.92
N HIS A 83 -13.58 6.42 -19.80
CA HIS A 83 -14.78 5.65 -19.45
C HIS A 83 -14.42 4.15 -19.50
N ASN A 84 -14.45 3.51 -18.34
CA ASN A 84 -14.08 2.09 -18.20
C ASN A 84 -15.36 1.30 -17.93
N LEU A 85 -15.73 0.44 -18.88
CA LEU A 85 -16.92 -0.39 -18.82
C LEU A 85 -16.55 -1.77 -18.29
N ILE A 86 -17.36 -2.32 -17.40
CA ILE A 86 -17.21 -3.68 -16.89
C ILE A 86 -18.58 -4.35 -16.96
N GLU A 87 -18.72 -5.35 -17.82
CA GLU A 87 -20.01 -5.95 -18.12
C GLU A 87 -19.90 -7.48 -18.23
N PRO A 88 -20.92 -8.23 -17.82
CA PRO A 88 -20.98 -9.67 -18.06
C PRO A 88 -21.15 -9.96 -19.56
N ASP A 89 -20.40 -10.94 -20.05
CA ASP A 89 -20.39 -11.41 -21.44
C ASP A 89 -21.60 -12.34 -21.69
N ILE A 90 -22.79 -11.74 -21.76
CA ILE A 90 -24.07 -12.44 -21.92
C ILE A 90 -24.83 -11.87 -23.12
N GLY A 91 -25.16 -12.72 -24.10
CA GLY A 91 -25.94 -12.33 -25.27
C GLY A 91 -25.30 -11.15 -26.02
N THR A 92 -26.08 -10.12 -26.34
CA THR A 92 -25.60 -8.92 -27.04
C THR A 92 -25.13 -7.82 -26.09
N ARG A 93 -25.09 -8.03 -24.77
CA ARG A 93 -24.85 -6.97 -23.76
C ARG A 93 -23.62 -6.11 -24.04
N LEU A 94 -22.50 -6.72 -24.42
CA LEU A 94 -21.26 -6.00 -24.73
C LEU A 94 -21.39 -5.12 -25.99
N GLY A 95 -22.17 -5.59 -26.97
CA GLY A 95 -22.52 -4.82 -28.16
C GLY A 95 -23.46 -3.66 -27.82
N GLU A 96 -24.49 -3.91 -27.01
CA GLU A 96 -25.39 -2.86 -26.52
C GLU A 96 -24.63 -1.79 -25.72
N GLY A 97 -23.68 -2.20 -24.85
CA GLY A 97 -22.82 -1.27 -24.12
C GLY A 97 -21.95 -0.40 -25.03
N ASN A 98 -21.43 -0.97 -26.11
CA ASN A 98 -20.67 -0.22 -27.12
C ASN A 98 -21.52 0.86 -27.81
N LEU A 99 -22.77 0.54 -28.14
CA LEU A 99 -23.72 1.47 -28.76
C LEU A 99 -24.18 2.52 -27.76
N ALA A 100 -24.53 2.12 -26.54
CA ALA A 100 -24.97 3.00 -25.46
C ALA A 100 -23.91 4.05 -25.12
N LEU A 101 -22.63 3.66 -24.99
CA LEU A 101 -21.57 4.61 -24.68
C LEU A 101 -21.35 5.61 -25.82
N ARG A 102 -21.35 5.13 -27.08
CA ARG A 102 -21.26 6.03 -28.26
C ARG A 102 -22.44 6.99 -28.30
N GLY A 103 -23.65 6.48 -28.11
CA GLY A 103 -24.86 7.30 -28.05
C GLY A 103 -24.77 8.37 -26.97
N ALA A 104 -24.37 8.00 -25.74
CA ALA A 104 -24.20 8.93 -24.64
C ALA A 104 -23.14 10.02 -24.93
N ILE A 105 -21.99 9.66 -25.52
CA ILE A 105 -20.96 10.63 -25.92
C ILE A 105 -21.52 11.59 -26.97
N VAL A 106 -22.18 11.08 -28.01
CA VAL A 106 -22.77 11.90 -29.07
C VAL A 106 -23.84 12.83 -28.52
N SER A 107 -24.68 12.37 -27.59
CA SER A 107 -25.72 13.20 -26.97
C SER A 107 -25.16 14.36 -26.13
N ILE A 108 -24.01 14.17 -25.47
CA ILE A 108 -23.44 15.20 -24.57
C ILE A 108 -22.42 16.09 -25.26
N LEU A 109 -21.55 15.53 -26.10
CA LEU A 109 -20.40 16.21 -26.70
C LEU A 109 -20.51 16.37 -28.23
N GLY A 110 -21.50 15.74 -28.86
CA GLY A 110 -21.66 15.75 -30.30
C GLY A 110 -20.85 14.66 -31.04
N PRO A 111 -21.12 14.47 -32.34
CA PRO A 111 -20.53 13.40 -33.14
C PRO A 111 -19.00 13.52 -33.33
N GLU A 112 -18.46 14.73 -33.32
CA GLU A 112 -17.03 15.00 -33.50
C GLU A 112 -16.16 14.54 -32.30
N ALA A 113 -16.78 14.23 -31.16
CA ALA A 113 -16.09 13.71 -29.98
C ALA A 113 -15.71 12.22 -30.10
N ILE A 114 -16.35 11.49 -31.02
CA ILE A 114 -16.08 10.08 -31.27
C ILE A 114 -14.74 9.94 -32.00
N ASN A 115 -13.87 9.11 -31.42
CA ASN A 115 -12.64 8.68 -32.06
C ASN A 115 -12.57 7.15 -31.90
N GLU A 116 -12.85 6.44 -32.99
CA GLU A 116 -12.92 4.98 -33.02
C GLU A 116 -11.58 4.31 -32.69
N GLU A 117 -10.45 4.91 -33.06
CA GLU A 117 -9.10 4.38 -32.76
C GLU A 117 -8.79 4.37 -31.26
N LYS A 118 -9.50 5.19 -30.47
CA LYS A 118 -9.34 5.26 -29.02
C LYS A 118 -10.25 4.31 -28.25
N PHE A 119 -11.23 3.69 -28.90
CA PHE A 119 -12.01 2.65 -28.24
C PHE A 119 -11.20 1.36 -28.18
N THR A 120 -11.17 0.77 -26.99
CA THR A 120 -10.50 -0.53 -26.79
C THR A 120 -11.53 -1.64 -26.93
N LEU A 121 -11.09 -2.77 -27.48
CA LEU A 121 -11.92 -3.98 -27.52
C LEU A 121 -12.17 -4.50 -26.11
N TRP A 122 -13.31 -5.14 -25.91
CA TRP A 122 -13.60 -5.91 -24.70
C TRP A 122 -12.55 -6.99 -24.47
N PHE A 123 -12.15 -7.18 -23.21
CA PHE A 123 -11.20 -8.21 -22.85
C PHE A 123 -11.54 -8.83 -21.49
N LYS A 124 -11.17 -10.10 -21.31
CA LYS A 124 -11.16 -10.78 -20.00
C LYS A 124 -9.78 -10.69 -19.34
N ARG A 125 -8.72 -10.59 -20.16
CA ARG A 125 -7.34 -10.35 -19.77
C ARG A 125 -6.76 -9.22 -20.62
N GLY A 126 -6.25 -8.16 -20.00
CA GLY A 126 -5.83 -6.99 -20.76
C GLY A 126 -5.37 -5.82 -19.91
N LYS A 127 -5.13 -4.68 -20.55
CA LYS A 127 -4.58 -3.48 -19.91
C LYS A 127 -5.65 -2.39 -19.82
N ALA A 128 -5.98 -1.95 -18.62
CA ALA A 128 -6.88 -0.81 -18.36
C ALA A 128 -6.41 -0.02 -17.14
N LEU A 129 -6.65 1.30 -17.13
CA LEU A 129 -6.15 2.22 -16.10
C LEU A 129 -4.64 2.11 -15.86
N GLY A 130 -3.92 1.64 -16.89
CA GLY A 130 -2.49 1.41 -16.83
C GLY A 130 -2.04 0.22 -15.97
N LEU A 131 -2.94 -0.69 -15.61
CA LEU A 131 -2.66 -1.95 -14.92
C LEU A 131 -3.10 -3.13 -15.82
N LEU A 132 -2.54 -4.31 -15.57
CA LEU A 132 -2.93 -5.56 -16.23
C LEU A 132 -3.99 -6.24 -15.37
N TRP A 133 -5.10 -6.62 -15.99
CA TRP A 133 -6.24 -7.25 -15.34
C TRP A 133 -6.37 -8.68 -15.84
N ASP A 134 -6.61 -9.62 -14.94
CA ASP A 134 -7.05 -10.98 -15.23
C ASP A 134 -8.37 -11.21 -14.48
N ILE A 135 -9.48 -10.89 -15.15
CA ILE A 135 -10.82 -10.97 -14.57
C ILE A 135 -11.20 -12.42 -14.21
N PRO A 136 -10.97 -13.44 -15.06
CA PRO A 136 -11.26 -14.84 -14.71
C PRO A 136 -10.56 -15.32 -13.44
N ASN A 137 -9.30 -14.91 -13.24
CA ASN A 137 -8.55 -15.28 -12.03
C ASN A 137 -8.72 -14.25 -10.89
N GLY A 138 -9.51 -13.19 -11.10
CA GLY A 138 -9.71 -12.12 -10.14
C GLY A 138 -8.40 -11.50 -9.67
N SER A 139 -7.48 -11.17 -10.57
CA SER A 139 -6.18 -10.60 -10.20
C SER A 139 -5.78 -9.37 -11.03
N LEU A 140 -4.88 -8.58 -10.46
CA LEU A 140 -4.39 -7.31 -10.99
C LEU A 140 -2.86 -7.28 -10.93
N ALA A 141 -2.21 -6.68 -11.93
CA ALA A 141 -0.76 -6.58 -11.98
C ALA A 141 -0.28 -5.22 -12.48
N MET A 142 0.90 -4.82 -12.04
CA MET A 142 1.60 -3.65 -12.56
C MET A 142 2.53 -4.07 -13.71
N PRO A 143 2.39 -3.48 -14.91
CA PRO A 143 3.29 -3.75 -16.04
C PRO A 143 4.78 -3.56 -15.69
N ARG A 144 5.65 -4.48 -16.14
CA ARG A 144 7.10 -4.47 -15.84
C ARG A 144 7.80 -3.18 -16.27
N ASP A 145 7.41 -2.60 -17.40
CA ASP A 145 7.92 -1.30 -17.88
C ASP A 145 7.62 -0.17 -16.89
N LYS A 146 6.45 -0.21 -16.24
CA LYS A 146 6.10 0.76 -15.20
C LYS A 146 6.86 0.51 -13.91
N VAL A 147 7.10 -0.74 -13.54
CA VAL A 147 7.93 -1.09 -12.37
C VAL A 147 9.34 -0.56 -12.59
N ALA A 148 9.96 -0.85 -13.73
CA ALA A 148 11.29 -0.34 -14.09
C ALA A 148 11.33 1.19 -14.11
N LYS A 149 10.30 1.85 -14.68
CA LYS A 149 10.20 3.32 -14.69
C LYS A 149 10.05 3.91 -13.28
N ALA A 150 9.29 3.27 -12.40
CA ALA A 150 9.14 3.71 -11.01
C ALA A 150 10.47 3.55 -10.26
N LEU A 151 11.11 2.39 -10.39
CA LEU A 151 12.40 2.10 -9.76
C LEU A 151 13.49 3.06 -10.23
N GLY A 152 13.58 3.33 -11.54
CA GLY A 152 14.52 4.31 -12.08
C GLY A 152 14.31 5.72 -11.53
N ARG A 153 13.04 6.15 -11.36
CA ARG A 153 12.72 7.46 -10.75
C ARG A 153 13.06 7.51 -9.26
N VAL A 154 12.87 6.40 -8.53
CA VAL A 154 13.25 6.28 -7.11
C VAL A 154 14.77 6.37 -6.96
N ASN A 155 15.53 5.58 -7.71
CA ASN A 155 16.99 5.57 -7.65
C ASN A 155 17.60 6.93 -8.02
N ALA A 156 17.11 7.56 -9.09
CA ALA A 156 17.57 8.89 -9.49
C ALA A 156 17.33 9.95 -8.39
N LEU A 157 16.26 9.82 -7.60
CA LEU A 157 15.99 10.74 -6.49
C LEU A 157 16.83 10.42 -5.25
N LEU A 158 17.11 9.15 -4.99
CA LEU A 158 18.04 8.72 -3.94
C LEU A 158 19.48 9.20 -4.20
N GLU A 159 19.91 9.29 -5.44
CA GLU A 159 21.24 9.80 -5.81
C GLU A 159 21.35 11.33 -5.70
N SER A 160 20.22 12.04 -5.71
CA SER A 160 20.20 13.50 -5.66
C SER A 160 20.18 14.04 -4.24
N THR A 161 20.76 15.22 -4.03
CA THR A 161 20.66 16.00 -2.79
C THR A 161 19.43 16.92 -2.78
N VAL A 162 18.99 17.35 -3.96
CA VAL A 162 17.87 18.28 -4.16
C VAL A 162 16.95 17.80 -5.28
N THR A 163 15.69 18.19 -5.24
CA THR A 163 14.69 17.84 -6.26
C THR A 163 13.81 19.02 -6.61
N SER A 164 13.07 18.89 -7.71
CA SER A 164 12.09 19.89 -8.13
C SER A 164 10.67 19.36 -7.92
N ARG A 165 9.71 20.28 -7.78
CA ARG A 165 8.29 19.92 -7.74
C ARG A 165 7.85 19.09 -8.96
N SER A 166 8.42 19.38 -10.14
CA SER A 166 8.18 18.61 -11.37
C SER A 166 8.67 17.16 -11.26
N GLN A 167 9.88 16.96 -10.72
CA GLN A 167 10.41 15.61 -10.47
C GLN A 167 9.59 14.86 -9.43
N VAL A 168 9.16 15.51 -8.35
CA VAL A 168 8.27 14.89 -7.35
C VAL A 168 6.96 14.48 -8.00
N TYR A 169 6.33 15.32 -8.83
CA TYR A 169 5.10 14.92 -9.54
C TYR A 169 5.31 13.74 -10.49
N LYS A 170 6.42 13.72 -11.25
CA LYS A 170 6.77 12.56 -12.07
C LYS A 170 6.95 11.31 -11.20
N LEU A 171 7.63 11.41 -10.07
CA LEU A 171 7.78 10.26 -9.17
C LEU A 171 6.41 9.77 -8.66
N LEU A 172 5.58 10.66 -8.13
CA LEU A 172 4.23 10.33 -7.65
C LEU A 172 3.37 9.71 -8.75
N GLU A 173 3.45 10.21 -9.98
CA GLU A 173 2.75 9.62 -11.13
C GLU A 173 3.15 8.15 -11.36
N SER A 174 4.44 7.80 -11.20
CA SER A 174 4.89 6.42 -11.30
C SER A 174 4.46 5.58 -10.10
N LEU A 175 4.55 6.14 -8.88
CA LEU A 175 4.24 5.44 -7.64
C LEU A 175 2.74 5.22 -7.42
N ARG A 176 1.85 5.98 -8.08
CA ARG A 176 0.39 5.83 -7.92
C ARG A 176 -0.09 4.40 -8.18
N HIS A 177 0.50 3.72 -9.16
CA HIS A 177 0.17 2.35 -9.51
C HIS A 177 0.71 1.37 -8.46
N VAL A 178 1.88 1.66 -7.90
CA VAL A 178 2.48 0.89 -6.81
C VAL A 178 1.57 0.91 -5.58
N VAL A 179 1.09 2.08 -5.16
CA VAL A 179 0.21 2.18 -3.98
C VAL A 179 -1.21 1.67 -4.22
N THR A 180 -1.64 1.58 -5.48
CA THR A 180 -2.87 0.85 -5.84
C THR A 180 -2.69 -0.64 -5.59
N CYS A 181 -1.54 -1.17 -5.99
CA CYS A 181 -1.17 -2.58 -5.85
C CYS A 181 -0.82 -2.98 -4.41
N VAL A 182 -0.10 -2.10 -3.71
CA VAL A 182 0.42 -2.26 -2.36
C VAL A 182 -0.12 -1.11 -1.52
N ARG A 183 -1.35 -1.28 -1.02
CA ARG A 183 -2.06 -0.30 -0.18
C ARG A 183 -1.18 0.20 0.98
N SER A 184 -0.36 -0.68 1.53
CA SER A 184 0.55 -0.41 2.63
C SER A 184 1.61 0.67 2.31
N GLY A 185 1.85 0.99 1.03
CA GLY A 185 2.70 2.09 0.59
C GLY A 185 2.03 3.48 0.52
N THR A 186 0.71 3.57 0.72
CA THR A 186 -0.04 4.85 0.65
C THR A 186 0.45 5.92 1.64
N PRO A 187 0.81 5.60 2.90
CA PRO A 187 1.34 6.59 3.83
C PRO A 187 2.64 7.25 3.33
N PHE A 188 3.55 6.47 2.73
CA PHE A 188 4.82 6.98 2.18
C PHE A 188 4.57 7.87 0.97
N PHE A 189 3.60 7.48 0.13
CA PHE A 189 3.17 8.30 -0.98
C PHE A 189 2.61 9.65 -0.53
N GLN A 190 1.81 9.67 0.54
CA GLN A 190 1.28 10.91 1.11
C GLN A 190 2.38 11.82 1.67
N SER A 191 3.37 11.24 2.35
CA SER A 191 4.58 11.96 2.81
C SER A 191 5.31 12.64 1.65
N LEU A 192 5.58 11.90 0.56
CA LEU A 192 6.19 12.46 -0.65
C LEU A 192 5.30 13.51 -1.34
N ALA A 193 3.99 13.30 -1.37
CA ALA A 193 3.04 14.27 -1.91
C ALA A 193 3.02 15.57 -1.10
N ALA A 194 3.25 15.50 0.21
CA ALA A 194 3.27 16.66 1.08
C ALA A 194 4.38 17.66 0.73
N LEU A 195 5.50 17.18 0.16
CA LEU A 195 6.59 18.01 -0.36
C LEU A 195 6.12 18.99 -1.44
N THR A 196 5.01 18.68 -2.12
CA THR A 196 4.44 19.53 -3.18
C THR A 196 3.56 20.66 -2.64
N TYR A 197 3.11 20.63 -1.38
CA TYR A 197 2.20 21.67 -0.87
C TYR A 197 2.91 22.96 -0.44
N SER A 198 4.18 22.89 -0.03
CA SER A 198 4.84 23.99 0.69
C SER A 198 5.83 24.84 -0.13
N THR A 199 6.00 24.61 -1.44
CA THR A 199 7.08 25.24 -2.22
C THR A 199 6.56 26.04 -3.43
N ARG A 200 7.09 27.27 -3.61
CA ARG A 200 6.91 28.07 -4.83
C ARG A 200 7.46 27.25 -6.02
N ARG A 201 6.83 27.36 -7.20
CA ARG A 201 7.07 26.48 -8.38
C ARG A 201 8.55 26.27 -8.77
N SER A 202 9.44 27.22 -8.48
CA SER A 202 10.85 27.21 -8.89
C SER A 202 11.85 26.92 -7.78
N VAL A 203 11.41 26.53 -6.58
CA VAL A 203 12.31 26.30 -5.44
C VAL A 203 12.76 24.83 -5.43
N GLN A 204 14.07 24.63 -5.27
CA GLN A 204 14.64 23.31 -5.04
C GLN A 204 14.23 22.78 -3.66
N ILE A 205 13.82 21.52 -3.61
CA ILE A 205 13.38 20.82 -2.41
C ILE A 205 14.53 19.93 -1.93
N PRO A 206 15.03 20.09 -0.70
CA PRO A 206 16.06 19.20 -0.18
C PRO A 206 15.51 17.78 0.01
N VAL A 207 16.30 16.79 -0.39
CA VAL A 207 16.00 15.37 -0.15
C VAL A 207 16.51 15.00 1.24
N THR A 208 15.65 15.18 2.24
CA THR A 208 15.96 14.90 3.66
C THR A 208 16.05 13.40 3.94
N ASP A 209 16.64 13.01 5.05
CA ASP A 209 16.75 11.60 5.45
C ASP A 209 15.38 10.92 5.56
N ALA A 210 14.35 11.62 6.05
CA ALA A 210 12.99 11.09 6.09
C ALA A 210 12.42 10.78 4.68
N VAL A 211 12.76 11.60 3.68
CA VAL A 211 12.40 11.34 2.28
C VAL A 211 13.20 10.17 1.73
N ARG A 212 14.50 10.09 2.06
CA ARG A 212 15.35 8.94 1.67
C ARG A 212 14.82 7.63 2.24
N ASP A 213 14.37 7.64 3.48
CA ASP A 213 13.72 6.48 4.09
C ASP A 213 12.51 6.05 3.28
N ASP A 214 11.55 6.97 3.02
CA ASP A 214 10.36 6.69 2.20
C ASP A 214 10.72 6.14 0.82
N LEU A 215 11.77 6.67 0.19
CA LEU A 215 12.26 6.19 -1.11
C LEU A 215 12.89 4.79 -1.02
N ASN A 216 13.66 4.50 0.02
CA ASN A 216 14.20 3.16 0.27
C ASN A 216 13.08 2.13 0.46
N TRP A 217 11.98 2.50 1.13
CA TRP A 217 10.80 1.65 1.24
C TRP A 217 10.19 1.35 -0.12
N PHE A 218 10.02 2.35 -0.99
CA PHE A 218 9.56 2.12 -2.36
C PHE A 218 10.54 1.27 -3.17
N ARG A 219 11.85 1.42 -2.96
CA ARG A 219 12.87 0.59 -3.61
C ARG A 219 12.74 -0.87 -3.22
N ILE A 220 12.56 -1.17 -1.92
CA ILE A 220 12.32 -2.55 -1.43
C ILE A 220 11.02 -3.10 -2.01
N ILE A 221 9.93 -2.34 -1.96
CA ILE A 221 8.64 -2.78 -2.51
C ILE A 221 8.77 -3.05 -4.01
N LEU A 222 9.41 -2.17 -4.78
CA LEU A 222 9.57 -2.36 -6.23
C LEU A 222 10.53 -3.50 -6.59
N GLY A 223 11.50 -3.80 -5.73
CA GLY A 223 12.45 -4.89 -5.92
C GLY A 223 11.90 -6.27 -5.51
N ALA A 224 11.14 -6.32 -4.42
CA ALA A 224 10.67 -7.58 -3.83
C ALA A 224 9.21 -7.91 -4.14
N ALA A 225 8.38 -6.92 -4.47
CA ALA A 225 7.01 -7.20 -4.83
C ALA A 225 6.98 -7.82 -6.23
N ASP A 226 6.60 -9.10 -6.29
CA ASP A 226 6.05 -9.67 -7.50
C ASP A 226 4.67 -9.03 -7.73
N LEU A 227 4.66 -7.76 -8.22
CA LEU A 227 3.45 -6.99 -8.57
C LEU A 227 2.70 -7.61 -9.76
N ASN A 228 2.91 -8.89 -10.06
CA ASN A 228 2.43 -9.60 -11.22
C ASN A 228 1.13 -10.40 -10.98
N SER A 229 0.60 -10.49 -9.75
CA SER A 229 -0.75 -11.06 -9.51
C SER A 229 -1.31 -10.73 -8.11
N ILE A 230 -1.97 -9.58 -7.97
CA ILE A 230 -2.60 -9.13 -6.73
C ILE A 230 -4.08 -9.50 -6.77
N PRO A 231 -4.58 -10.33 -5.83
CA PRO A 231 -5.96 -10.78 -5.86
C PRO A 231 -6.93 -9.62 -5.59
N LEU A 232 -8.00 -9.56 -6.38
CA LEU A 232 -9.03 -8.54 -6.27
C LEU A 232 -9.84 -8.64 -4.97
N SER A 233 -9.88 -9.83 -4.36
CA SER A 233 -10.49 -10.07 -3.05
C SER A 233 -9.91 -9.17 -1.95
N ARG A 234 -8.64 -8.76 -2.09
CA ARG A 234 -7.97 -7.79 -1.21
C ARG A 234 -8.64 -6.43 -1.23
N PHE A 235 -9.20 -6.02 -2.37
CA PHE A 235 -9.83 -4.71 -2.53
C PHE A 235 -11.31 -4.69 -2.13
N THR A 236 -11.96 -5.85 -2.14
CA THR A 236 -13.39 -5.98 -1.85
C THR A 236 -13.68 -6.43 -0.42
N ASN A 237 -12.64 -6.63 0.41
CA ASN A 237 -12.74 -7.21 1.76
C ASN A 237 -13.51 -8.55 1.78
N SER A 238 -13.52 -9.27 0.66
CA SER A 238 -14.25 -10.52 0.49
C SER A 238 -13.41 -11.75 0.80
N GLN A 239 -12.11 -11.55 1.04
CA GLN A 239 -11.22 -12.63 1.40
C GLN A 239 -11.54 -13.14 2.80
N ARG A 240 -11.64 -14.46 2.92
CA ARG A 240 -11.81 -15.12 4.21
C ARG A 240 -10.51 -15.03 5.01
N VAL A 241 -10.63 -14.79 6.32
CA VAL A 241 -9.52 -14.89 7.27
C VAL A 241 -8.99 -16.33 7.28
N ASP A 242 -7.72 -16.50 6.93
CA ASP A 242 -7.02 -17.80 7.00
C ASP A 242 -6.52 -18.07 8.41
N PHE A 243 -6.00 -17.05 9.08
CA PHE A 243 -5.38 -17.17 10.40
C PHE A 243 -5.77 -16.02 11.34
N ASP A 244 -6.17 -16.39 12.55
CA ASP A 244 -6.38 -15.45 13.65
C ASP A 244 -5.15 -15.46 14.59
N ILE A 245 -4.67 -14.28 14.93
CA ILE A 245 -3.54 -14.06 15.83
C ILE A 245 -4.02 -13.16 16.97
N TYR A 246 -3.96 -13.65 18.21
CA TYR A 246 -4.39 -12.91 19.39
C TYR A 246 -3.19 -12.29 20.05
N MET A 247 -3.26 -11.00 20.37
CA MET A 247 -2.10 -10.26 20.87
C MET A 247 -2.46 -9.53 22.14
N ASP A 248 -1.47 -9.34 22.99
CA ASP A 248 -1.52 -8.45 24.13
C ASP A 248 -0.16 -7.78 24.32
N ALA A 249 -0.17 -6.64 25.01
CA ALA A 249 1.02 -5.96 25.48
C ALA A 249 0.88 -5.55 26.94
N SER A 250 1.96 -5.72 27.68
CA SER A 250 2.07 -5.33 29.08
C SER A 250 3.18 -4.29 29.26
N ASN A 251 3.47 -3.97 30.52
CA ASN A 251 4.63 -3.14 30.87
C ASN A 251 5.94 -3.91 30.87
N TYR A 252 5.89 -5.25 30.83
CA TYR A 252 7.05 -6.12 30.95
C TYR A 252 7.39 -6.86 29.66
N GLY A 253 6.43 -6.96 28.75
CA GLY A 253 6.62 -7.66 27.49
C GLY A 253 5.37 -7.67 26.62
N LEU A 254 5.52 -8.36 25.49
CA LEU A 254 4.53 -8.56 24.44
C LEU A 254 4.16 -10.04 24.36
N CYS A 255 2.91 -10.34 24.05
CA CYS A 255 2.45 -11.69 23.77
C CYS A 255 1.71 -11.73 22.43
N ALA A 256 1.89 -12.82 21.70
CA ALA A 256 1.03 -13.18 20.58
C ALA A 256 0.76 -14.70 20.59
N LEU A 257 -0.46 -15.09 20.25
CA LEU A 257 -0.92 -16.46 20.17
C LEU A 257 -1.31 -16.78 18.73
N PHE A 258 -0.88 -17.95 18.25
CA PHE A 258 -1.29 -18.50 16.96
C PHE A 258 -2.03 -19.83 17.17
N PRO A 259 -3.36 -19.79 17.41
CA PRO A 259 -4.14 -20.98 17.78
C PRO A 259 -4.10 -22.09 16.74
N ALA A 260 -4.11 -21.76 15.45
CA ALA A 260 -4.08 -22.75 14.37
C ALA A 260 -2.81 -23.64 14.42
N ARG A 261 -1.72 -23.13 15.00
CA ARG A 261 -0.46 -23.85 15.19
C ARG A 261 -0.20 -24.26 16.62
N ARG A 262 -1.02 -23.82 17.59
CA ARG A 262 -0.78 -23.97 19.03
C ARG A 262 0.60 -23.42 19.45
N GLU A 263 1.00 -22.35 18.79
CA GLU A 263 2.25 -21.65 19.07
C GLU A 263 1.94 -20.33 19.78
N PHE A 264 2.88 -19.87 20.61
CA PHE A 264 2.83 -18.55 21.21
C PHE A 264 4.20 -17.89 21.14
N LEU A 265 4.19 -16.57 21.15
CA LEU A 265 5.36 -15.72 21.10
C LEU A 265 5.30 -14.80 22.32
N GLN A 266 6.38 -14.80 23.10
CA GLN A 266 6.57 -13.88 24.20
C GLN A 266 7.88 -13.12 23.99
N VAL A 267 7.82 -11.79 24.12
CA VAL A 267 8.98 -10.90 24.04
C VAL A 267 9.06 -10.13 25.35
N GLN A 268 10.15 -10.25 26.09
CA GLN A 268 10.39 -9.47 27.30
C GLN A 268 11.16 -8.20 26.95
N PHE A 269 10.76 -7.09 27.56
CA PHE A 269 11.46 -5.81 27.41
C PHE A 269 12.77 -5.81 28.19
N ASP A 270 13.80 -5.20 27.61
CA ASP A 270 15.08 -5.00 28.28
C ASP A 270 15.02 -3.84 29.31
N GLU A 271 16.08 -3.68 30.10
CA GLU A 271 16.13 -2.65 31.15
C GLU A 271 15.92 -1.22 30.62
N MET A 272 16.37 -0.91 29.39
CA MET A 272 16.21 0.41 28.79
C MET A 272 14.81 0.63 28.25
N GLU A 273 14.19 -0.40 27.68
CA GLU A 273 12.80 -0.38 27.26
C GLU A 273 11.87 -0.23 28.47
N LEU A 274 12.12 -0.96 29.56
CA LEU A 274 11.40 -0.83 30.82
C LEU A 274 11.53 0.59 31.40
N GLN A 275 12.74 1.17 31.38
CA GLN A 275 12.95 2.55 31.81
C GLN A 275 12.18 3.55 30.96
N SER A 276 12.19 3.37 29.63
CA SER A 276 11.46 4.24 28.69
C SER A 276 9.95 4.12 28.84
N ILE A 277 9.44 2.92 29.15
CA ILE A 277 8.03 2.68 29.48
C ILE A 277 7.66 3.41 30.77
N GLU A 278 8.51 3.34 31.79
CA GLU A 278 8.25 4.01 33.06
C GLU A 278 8.30 5.54 32.94
N GLU A 279 9.24 6.07 32.15
CA GLU A 279 9.31 7.49 31.81
C GLU A 279 8.04 7.94 31.07
N PHE A 280 7.55 7.16 30.11
CA PHE A 280 6.31 7.45 29.40
C PHE A 280 5.10 7.44 30.36
N ARG A 281 5.04 6.53 31.33
CA ARG A 281 3.97 6.49 32.34
C ARG A 281 4.01 7.70 33.28
N CYS A 282 5.20 8.08 33.72
CA CYS A 282 5.37 9.19 34.66
C CYS A 282 5.14 10.55 34.02
N THR A 283 5.59 10.73 32.77
CA THR A 283 5.65 12.06 32.14
C THR A 283 4.68 12.23 30.97
N GLY A 284 4.13 11.14 30.44
CA GLY A 284 3.42 11.13 29.15
C GLY A 284 4.32 11.41 27.94
N SER A 285 5.63 11.57 28.15
CA SER A 285 6.63 11.87 27.13
C SER A 285 7.40 10.60 26.78
N GLY A 286 7.46 10.28 25.48
CA GLY A 286 8.13 9.09 24.96
C GLY A 286 7.29 8.38 23.91
N ASP A 287 7.90 7.37 23.26
CA ASP A 287 7.28 6.68 22.13
C ASP A 287 6.63 5.33 22.52
N LEU A 288 7.11 4.66 23.58
CA LEU A 288 6.71 3.31 24.01
C LEU A 288 5.39 3.27 24.81
N GLY A 289 4.40 4.02 24.35
CA GLY A 289 3.03 3.91 24.86
C GLY A 289 2.39 2.57 24.50
N ILE A 290 1.32 2.22 25.23
CA ILE A 290 0.62 0.94 25.05
C ILE A 290 0.23 0.65 23.59
N ASN A 291 -0.28 1.66 22.87
CA ASN A 291 -0.65 1.53 21.45
C ASN A 291 0.53 1.12 20.55
N LEU A 292 1.75 1.61 20.84
CA LEU A 292 2.94 1.23 20.09
C LEU A 292 3.32 -0.22 20.41
N ARG A 293 3.25 -0.60 21.69
CA ARG A 293 3.63 -1.95 22.13
C ARG A 293 2.74 -3.03 21.52
N GLU A 294 1.43 -2.83 21.50
CA GLU A 294 0.51 -3.77 20.82
C GLU A 294 0.77 -3.84 19.30
N LEU A 295 1.10 -2.71 18.68
CA LEU A 295 1.50 -2.69 17.28
C LEU A 295 2.83 -3.43 17.05
N MET A 296 3.77 -3.37 18.00
CA MET A 296 5.00 -4.17 17.96
C MET A 296 4.69 -5.66 18.02
N SER A 297 3.71 -6.12 18.81
CA SER A 297 3.28 -7.52 18.82
C SER A 297 2.90 -8.00 17.43
N ALA A 298 2.21 -7.17 16.63
CA ALA A 298 1.84 -7.50 15.25
C ALA A 298 3.06 -7.69 14.36
N ALA A 299 4.05 -6.80 14.46
CA ALA A 299 5.27 -6.89 13.68
C ALA A 299 6.11 -8.11 14.08
N PHE A 300 6.27 -8.38 15.38
CA PHE A 300 7.01 -9.55 15.86
C PHE A 300 6.33 -10.86 15.46
N ALA A 301 5.01 -10.97 15.64
CA ALA A 301 4.22 -12.11 15.16
C ALA A 301 4.44 -12.33 13.65
N SER A 302 4.45 -11.23 12.88
CA SER A 302 4.71 -11.28 11.44
C SER A 302 6.11 -11.76 11.08
N ILE A 303 7.14 -11.31 11.81
CA ILE A 303 8.52 -11.75 11.56
C ILE A 303 8.69 -13.25 11.84
N VAL A 304 8.08 -13.74 12.92
CA VAL A 304 8.25 -15.13 13.38
C VAL A 304 7.44 -16.10 12.52
N TRP A 305 6.21 -15.71 12.16
CA TRP A 305 5.25 -16.61 11.52
C TRP A 305 5.03 -16.34 10.02
N CYS A 306 5.67 -15.33 9.41
CA CYS A 306 5.52 -15.06 7.97
C CYS A 306 5.72 -16.29 7.09
N LYS A 307 6.70 -17.15 7.42
CA LYS A 307 6.98 -18.42 6.71
C LYS A 307 5.79 -19.38 6.64
N TYR A 308 4.83 -19.27 7.56
CA TYR A 308 3.60 -20.07 7.58
C TYR A 308 2.42 -19.35 6.91
N TRP A 309 2.54 -18.04 6.72
CA TRP A 309 1.55 -17.19 6.08
C TRP A 309 1.84 -17.00 4.59
N THR A 310 3.05 -17.35 4.13
CA THR A 310 3.39 -17.34 2.73
C THR A 310 2.39 -18.18 1.95
N GLY A 311 1.69 -17.54 1.00
CA GLY A 311 0.68 -18.21 0.19
C GLY A 311 1.26 -19.41 -0.55
N THR A 312 0.52 -20.51 -0.61
CA THR A 312 0.90 -21.73 -1.35
C THR A 312 0.88 -21.54 -2.87
N SER A 313 0.28 -20.45 -3.36
CA SER A 313 0.30 -20.06 -4.77
C SER A 313 0.30 -18.54 -4.92
N ARG A 314 0.85 -18.05 -6.03
CA ARG A 314 0.88 -16.61 -6.39
C ARG A 314 -0.51 -15.97 -6.52
N HIS A 315 -1.57 -16.78 -6.55
CA HIS A 315 -2.95 -16.33 -6.72
C HIS A 315 -3.77 -16.32 -5.42
N HIS A 316 -3.19 -16.75 -4.30
CA HIS A 316 -3.89 -16.80 -3.02
C HIS A 316 -2.98 -16.34 -1.88
N LEU A 317 -2.85 -15.01 -1.75
CA LEU A 317 -2.25 -14.40 -0.56
C LEU A 317 -3.02 -14.88 0.67
N LYS A 318 -2.36 -15.18 1.78
CA LYS A 318 -3.08 -15.51 3.03
C LYS A 318 -3.55 -14.25 3.74
N HIS A 319 -4.76 -14.31 4.30
CA HIS A 319 -5.30 -13.25 5.13
C HIS A 319 -5.12 -13.58 6.61
N VAL A 320 -4.29 -12.78 7.28
CA VAL A 320 -4.01 -12.90 8.71
C VAL A 320 -4.73 -11.77 9.45
N ARG A 321 -5.52 -12.10 10.46
CA ARG A 321 -6.20 -11.12 11.29
C ARG A 321 -5.56 -11.05 12.67
N PHE A 322 -5.17 -9.85 13.05
CA PHE A 322 -4.71 -9.52 14.39
C PHE A 322 -5.87 -9.09 15.28
N TRP A 323 -6.04 -9.76 16.42
CA TRP A 323 -6.93 -9.33 17.48
C TRP A 323 -6.15 -8.48 18.47
N ILE A 324 -6.62 -7.24 18.66
CA ILE A 324 -5.95 -6.20 19.42
C ILE A 324 -6.96 -5.57 20.38
N ASP A 325 -6.58 -5.37 21.64
CA ASP A 325 -7.45 -4.79 22.66
C ASP A 325 -7.54 -3.26 22.61
N ASN A 326 -6.58 -2.59 21.96
CA ASN A 326 -6.61 -1.15 21.74
C ASN A 326 -7.10 -0.71 20.37
N LYS A 327 -8.19 0.05 20.36
CA LYS A 327 -8.78 0.64 19.14
C LYS A 327 -7.83 1.56 18.37
N ALA A 328 -6.91 2.25 19.04
CA ALA A 328 -5.94 3.11 18.37
C ALA A 328 -4.91 2.28 17.59
N ALA A 329 -4.41 1.19 18.19
CA ALA A 329 -3.51 0.26 17.52
C ALA A 329 -4.19 -0.44 16.33
N VAL A 330 -5.47 -0.85 16.47
CA VAL A 330 -6.30 -1.36 15.35
C VAL A 330 -6.37 -0.34 14.20
N SER A 331 -6.67 0.92 14.53
CA SER A 331 -6.76 2.00 13.54
C SER A 331 -5.43 2.25 12.84
N TRP A 332 -4.32 2.28 13.58
CA TRP A 332 -2.97 2.45 13.03
C TRP A 332 -2.59 1.29 12.10
N ASN A 333 -2.87 0.05 12.51
CA ASN A 333 -2.62 -1.13 11.70
C ASN A 333 -3.39 -1.03 10.37
N ASN A 334 -4.71 -0.89 10.42
CA ASN A 334 -5.54 -0.88 9.21
C ASN A 334 -5.27 0.31 8.28
N ARG A 335 -4.94 1.49 8.83
CA ARG A 335 -4.61 2.68 8.02
C ARG A 335 -3.15 2.71 7.56
N ARG A 336 -2.29 1.87 8.14
CA ARG A 336 -0.84 1.88 7.95
C ARG A 336 -0.16 3.22 8.26
N SER A 337 -0.81 4.08 9.04
CA SER A 337 -0.33 5.44 9.33
C SER A 337 -0.44 5.80 10.81
N SER A 338 0.61 6.45 11.33
CA SER A 338 0.65 7.06 12.65
C SER A 338 1.47 8.36 12.63
N ARG A 339 1.17 9.28 13.55
CA ARG A 339 1.98 10.49 13.79
C ARG A 339 3.22 10.19 14.62
N ASN A 340 3.21 9.09 15.38
CA ASN A 340 4.38 8.63 16.13
C ASN A 340 5.38 8.02 15.14
N LYS A 341 6.61 8.55 15.13
CA LYS A 341 7.66 8.15 14.19
C LYS A 341 8.01 6.67 14.33
N THR A 342 8.17 6.19 15.56
CA THR A 342 8.49 4.80 15.86
C THR A 342 7.37 3.86 15.43
N ALA A 343 6.11 4.21 15.72
CA ALA A 343 4.94 3.47 15.25
C ALA A 343 4.87 3.43 13.71
N GLN A 344 5.14 4.57 13.05
CA GLN A 344 5.17 4.61 11.59
C GLN A 344 6.22 3.64 11.06
N THR A 345 7.40 3.56 11.67
CA THR A 345 8.45 2.63 11.25
C THR A 345 8.04 1.16 11.41
N VAL A 346 7.39 0.80 12.51
CA VAL A 346 6.83 -0.55 12.71
C VAL A 346 5.78 -0.89 11.63
N LEU A 347 4.92 0.08 11.27
CA LEU A 347 3.96 -0.11 10.17
C LEU A 347 4.66 -0.28 8.81
N ARG A 348 5.81 0.38 8.58
CA ARG A 348 6.60 0.19 7.35
C ARG A 348 7.15 -1.22 7.25
N ILE A 349 7.70 -1.73 8.35
CA ILE A 349 8.19 -3.10 8.45
C ILE A 349 7.07 -4.08 8.11
N LEU A 350 5.92 -3.94 8.75
CA LEU A 350 4.77 -4.82 8.52
C LEU A 350 4.34 -4.81 7.05
N SER A 351 4.34 -3.62 6.43
CA SER A 351 4.04 -3.44 5.00
C SER A 351 5.01 -4.19 4.08
N VAL A 352 6.30 -4.24 4.43
CA VAL A 352 7.31 -4.97 3.67
C VAL A 352 7.16 -6.47 3.87
N LEU A 353 6.91 -6.93 5.10
CA LEU A 353 6.69 -8.36 5.37
C LEU A 353 5.50 -8.90 4.57
N GLU A 354 4.39 -8.16 4.53
CA GLU A 354 3.22 -8.49 3.69
C GLU A 354 3.61 -8.64 2.21
N THR A 355 4.43 -7.71 1.72
CA THR A 355 4.80 -7.62 0.31
C THR A 355 5.76 -8.74 -0.10
N ILE A 356 6.83 -8.96 0.67
CA ILE A 356 7.86 -9.98 0.38
C ILE A 356 7.27 -11.38 0.53
N ASN A 357 6.50 -11.62 1.58
CA ASN A 357 6.02 -12.96 1.91
C ASN A 357 4.62 -13.22 1.34
N SER A 358 4.06 -12.33 0.52
CA SER A 358 2.79 -12.54 -0.15
C SER A 358 1.64 -12.92 0.81
N PHE A 359 1.51 -12.16 1.90
CA PHE A 359 0.35 -12.23 2.80
C PHE A 359 -0.24 -10.83 3.03
N TYR A 360 -1.43 -10.78 3.60
CA TYR A 360 -2.12 -9.54 3.92
C TYR A 360 -2.63 -9.59 5.35
N THR A 361 -2.50 -8.48 6.08
CA THR A 361 -2.96 -8.41 7.46
C THR A 361 -4.05 -7.37 7.68
N THR A 362 -5.01 -7.70 8.55
CA THR A 362 -5.99 -6.78 9.12
C THR A 362 -5.90 -6.79 10.63
N ALA A 363 -6.45 -5.78 11.28
CA ALA A 363 -6.69 -5.79 12.72
C ALA A 363 -8.18 -5.63 13.04
N GLU A 364 -8.65 -6.37 14.03
CA GLU A 364 -9.97 -6.22 14.65
C GLU A 364 -9.81 -6.04 16.16
N HIS A 365 -10.78 -5.34 16.75
CA HIS A 365 -10.79 -5.08 18.18
C HIS A 365 -11.40 -6.26 18.93
N ILE A 366 -10.69 -6.77 19.93
CA ILE A 366 -11.22 -7.68 20.95
C ILE A 366 -11.31 -6.93 22.28
N SER A 367 -12.29 -7.22 23.13
CA SER A 367 -12.27 -6.64 24.49
C SER A 367 -11.21 -7.35 25.33
N GLY A 368 -10.51 -6.64 26.22
CA GLY A 368 -9.53 -7.29 27.12
C GLY A 368 -10.15 -8.42 27.95
N ALA A 369 -11.42 -8.28 28.35
CA ALA A 369 -12.16 -9.33 29.06
C ALA A 369 -12.33 -10.61 28.25
N ASP A 370 -12.37 -10.52 26.91
CA ASP A 370 -12.48 -11.65 26.00
C ASP A 370 -11.10 -12.16 25.54
N ASN A 371 -10.03 -11.38 25.74
CA ASN A 371 -8.65 -11.71 25.37
C ASN A 371 -7.93 -12.58 26.42
N THR A 372 -8.71 -13.37 27.18
CA THR A 372 -8.26 -14.11 28.37
C THR A 372 -7.00 -14.95 28.18
N MET A 373 -6.78 -15.53 27.00
CA MET A 373 -5.59 -16.37 26.75
C MET A 373 -4.31 -15.56 26.56
N ALA A 374 -4.38 -14.39 25.92
CA ALA A 374 -3.22 -13.52 25.76
C ALA A 374 -2.95 -12.75 27.06
N ASP A 375 -4.03 -12.37 27.77
CA ASP A 375 -3.96 -11.72 29.08
C ASP A 375 -3.47 -12.67 30.18
N ALA A 376 -3.76 -13.97 30.14
CA ALA A 376 -3.30 -14.93 31.15
C ALA A 376 -1.76 -15.07 31.20
N ASP A 377 -1.07 -14.78 30.09
CA ASP A 377 0.39 -14.76 30.04
C ASP A 377 0.98 -13.48 30.72
N ARG A 378 0.17 -12.42 30.87
CA ARG A 378 0.51 -11.20 31.61
C ARG A 378 0.80 -11.47 33.09
N GLU A 379 0.09 -12.44 33.68
CA GLU A 379 0.20 -12.79 35.10
C GLU A 379 1.35 -13.78 35.39
N CYS A 380 1.86 -14.49 34.37
CA CYS A 380 2.97 -15.44 34.51
C CYS A 380 4.37 -14.79 34.56
N GLY A 381 4.46 -13.46 34.55
CA GLY A 381 5.71 -12.71 34.77
C GLY A 381 6.39 -12.93 36.13
N LYS A 382 5.79 -13.71 37.03
CA LYS A 382 6.45 -14.25 38.22
C LYS A 382 6.82 -15.72 37.99
N GLN A 383 8.11 -15.97 37.80
CA GLN A 383 8.79 -17.29 37.79
C GLN A 383 7.89 -18.50 38.13
N VAL A 384 7.26 -19.11 37.13
CA VAL A 384 6.75 -20.49 37.23
C VAL A 384 7.16 -21.24 35.95
N PRO A 385 7.75 -22.45 36.05
CA PRO A 385 8.13 -23.22 34.88
C PRO A 385 6.90 -23.84 34.23
N ILE A 386 6.61 -23.47 32.97
CA ILE A 386 5.51 -24.04 32.17
C ILE A 386 6.11 -24.98 31.09
N PRO A 387 5.50 -26.15 30.79
CA PRO A 387 6.18 -27.27 30.13
C PRO A 387 6.46 -27.09 28.64
N THR A 388 7.70 -27.43 28.28
CA THR A 388 8.23 -28.02 27.04
C THR A 388 7.33 -28.04 25.79
N ASN A 389 7.33 -26.91 25.06
CA ASN A 389 7.44 -26.82 23.59
C ASN A 389 7.51 -25.33 23.18
N LEU A 390 8.44 -24.60 23.81
CA LEU A 390 8.55 -23.14 23.73
C LEU A 390 9.65 -22.72 22.75
N LEU A 391 9.29 -21.88 21.77
CA LEU A 391 10.24 -20.96 21.12
C LEU A 391 10.27 -19.68 21.96
N THR A 392 11.10 -19.64 22.99
CA THR A 392 11.36 -18.41 23.76
C THR A 392 12.48 -17.63 23.06
N PHE A 393 12.17 -16.45 22.52
CA PHE A 393 13.21 -15.51 22.10
C PHE A 393 13.63 -14.68 23.31
N ARG A 394 14.79 -14.99 23.90
CA ARG A 394 15.49 -14.09 24.82
C ARG A 394 16.55 -13.32 24.02
N MET A 395 16.34 -12.03 23.82
CA MET A 395 17.38 -11.13 23.30
C MET A 395 18.38 -10.83 24.42
N GLY A 396 19.29 -11.79 24.64
CA GLY A 396 20.47 -11.65 25.49
C GLY A 396 21.68 -12.15 24.72
N GLY A 397 22.73 -11.33 24.64
CA GLY A 397 23.89 -11.56 23.80
C GLY A 397 24.63 -12.89 24.04
N ASN A 398 25.37 -13.26 23.00
CA ASN A 398 26.39 -14.31 22.88
C ASN A 398 25.93 -15.75 22.58
N ARG A 399 26.01 -16.03 21.27
CA ARG A 399 26.34 -17.27 20.55
C ARG A 399 25.25 -17.68 19.56
N CYS A 400 25.31 -17.09 18.37
CA CYS A 400 25.00 -17.82 17.14
C CYS A 400 25.95 -19.02 17.05
N ARG A 401 25.49 -20.20 17.47
CA ARG A 401 26.01 -21.49 17.03
C ARG A 401 25.03 -22.60 17.41
N SER A 402 23.99 -22.78 16.60
CA SER A 402 23.29 -24.07 16.49
C SER A 402 22.39 -24.19 15.23
N LEU A 403 22.84 -23.63 14.11
CA LEU A 403 22.44 -24.11 12.78
C LEU A 403 23.66 -23.87 11.89
N LEU A 404 24.68 -24.71 12.06
CA LEU A 404 25.81 -24.98 11.15
C LEU A 404 26.85 -25.79 11.93
N HIS A 405 26.70 -27.11 11.95
CA HIS A 405 27.83 -28.04 11.88
C HIS A 405 27.35 -29.40 11.39
N GLN A 406 27.53 -29.65 10.10
CA GLN A 406 28.43 -30.73 9.71
C GLN A 406 29.83 -30.12 9.59
N GLY A 407 30.84 -30.79 10.15
CA GLY A 407 32.26 -30.44 9.98
C GLY A 407 32.98 -30.04 11.28
N ASN A 408 33.63 -31.01 11.92
CA ASN A 408 34.59 -30.92 13.03
C ASN A 408 35.39 -29.60 13.16
N PHE A 409 35.60 -29.11 14.40
CA PHE A 409 36.91 -29.03 15.08
C PHE A 409 36.87 -28.22 16.41
N ALA A 410 37.45 -28.83 17.45
CA ALA A 410 38.17 -28.39 18.66
C ALA A 410 37.92 -27.04 19.40
N GLU A 411 38.02 -27.15 20.73
CA GLU A 411 37.94 -26.14 21.80
C GLU A 411 39.14 -25.17 21.92
N SER A 412 38.88 -24.00 22.52
CA SER A 412 39.66 -23.23 23.53
C SER A 412 39.08 -21.80 23.53
N GLY A 413 38.91 -21.01 24.59
CA GLY A 413 39.50 -20.92 25.91
C GLY A 413 39.73 -19.42 26.18
N SER A 414 39.37 -18.94 27.39
CA SER A 414 39.74 -17.66 28.03
C SER A 414 38.76 -16.47 28.04
N THR A 415 38.60 -15.97 29.29
CA THR A 415 37.89 -14.80 29.82
C THR A 415 38.72 -13.51 29.72
N SER A 416 38.08 -12.37 29.47
CA SER A 416 38.52 -11.08 30.04
C SER A 416 37.36 -10.08 30.13
N ALA A 417 37.32 -9.35 31.24
CA ALA A 417 36.40 -8.26 31.53
C ALA A 417 37.06 -6.91 31.20
N SER A 418 36.34 -5.98 30.56
CA SER A 418 36.35 -4.54 30.92
C SER A 418 35.42 -3.70 30.03
N ARG A 419 34.79 -2.71 30.68
CA ARG A 419 34.31 -1.40 30.17
C ARG A 419 33.22 -1.41 29.09
N GLY A 420 32.01 -1.01 29.52
CA GLY A 420 30.82 -0.95 28.68
C GLY A 420 30.81 0.16 27.62
N PRO A 421 29.78 0.13 26.77
CA PRO A 421 29.10 1.35 26.34
C PRO A 421 27.57 1.24 26.41
N ARG A 422 26.99 2.43 26.62
CA ARG A 422 25.57 2.81 26.59
C ARG A 422 24.89 2.53 25.24
N ARG A 423 23.55 2.49 25.29
CA ARG A 423 22.52 2.64 24.22
C ARG A 423 22.01 1.34 23.58
N ILE A 424 20.83 0.89 24.03
CA ILE A 424 20.01 -0.13 23.35
C ILE A 424 18.56 0.39 23.32
N ILE A 425 18.33 1.40 22.48
CA ILE A 425 17.12 1.52 21.63
C ILE A 425 17.63 2.07 20.29
N SER A 426 18.61 1.38 19.70
CA SER A 426 19.10 1.63 18.35
C SER A 426 19.10 0.37 17.50
N HIS A 427 18.65 -0.79 18.01
CA HIS A 427 18.85 -2.09 17.34
C HIS A 427 17.60 -2.93 17.06
N ALA A 428 16.39 -2.62 17.55
CA ALA A 428 15.20 -3.34 17.07
C ALA A 428 14.96 -3.05 15.58
N LEU A 429 15.19 -1.81 15.15
CA LEU A 429 15.04 -1.40 13.76
C LEU A 429 16.15 -1.93 12.85
N PRO A 430 17.45 -1.86 13.18
CA PRO A 430 18.50 -2.59 12.47
C PRO A 430 18.36 -4.10 12.50
N THR A 431 17.86 -4.76 13.54
CA THR A 431 17.67 -6.22 13.54
C THR A 431 16.54 -6.62 12.60
N ILE A 432 15.50 -5.80 12.53
CA ILE A 432 14.40 -5.98 11.58
C ILE A 432 14.83 -5.60 10.16
N LEU A 433 15.61 -4.53 9.98
CA LEU A 433 16.19 -4.14 8.70
C LEU A 433 17.25 -5.14 8.23
N GLU A 434 18.03 -5.73 9.13
CA GLU A 434 19.00 -6.80 8.85
C GLU A 434 18.27 -8.11 8.54
N ALA A 435 17.12 -8.38 9.18
CA ALA A 435 16.24 -9.49 8.79
C ALA A 435 15.62 -9.24 7.41
N VAL A 436 15.23 -8.01 7.08
CA VAL A 436 14.74 -7.60 5.75
C VAL A 436 15.87 -7.66 4.72
N ASP A 437 17.08 -7.19 5.04
CA ASP A 437 18.27 -7.24 4.17
C ASP A 437 18.71 -8.68 3.93
N ARG A 438 18.66 -9.56 4.94
CA ARG A 438 18.91 -11.00 4.79
C ARG A 438 17.84 -11.69 3.94
N LEU A 439 16.57 -11.28 4.04
CA LEU A 439 15.49 -11.78 3.18
C LEU A 439 15.67 -11.32 1.73
N VAL A 440 16.09 -10.08 1.48
CA VAL A 440 16.40 -9.54 0.14
C VAL A 440 17.64 -10.20 -0.47
N SER A 441 18.65 -10.53 0.35
CA SER A 441 19.90 -11.17 -0.12
C SER A 441 19.74 -12.65 -0.51
N LEU A 442 18.64 -13.30 -0.12
CA LEU A 442 18.37 -14.71 -0.45
C LEU A 442 17.78 -14.88 -1.87
N ASP A 443 17.17 -13.85 -2.44
CA ASP A 443 16.64 -13.85 -3.82
C ASP A 443 17.70 -13.50 -4.88
N GLU A 444 18.87 -12.99 -4.50
CA GLU A 444 19.98 -12.72 -5.44
C GLU A 444 20.84 -13.96 -5.75
N LEU A 445 20.48 -15.14 -5.21
CA LEU A 445 21.18 -16.42 -5.40
C LEU A 445 20.30 -17.54 -6.01
N SER A 446 19.13 -17.22 -6.56
CA SER A 446 18.26 -18.19 -7.27
C SER A 446 18.09 -17.90 -8.75
#